data_AF-A0A971LVP1-F1
#
_entry.id   AF-A0A971LVP1-F1
#
_cell.length_a   1.000
_cell.length_b   1.000
_cell.length_c   1.000
_cell.angle_alpha   90.00
_cell.angle_beta   90.00
_cell.angle_gamma   90.00
#
_symmetry.space_group_name_H-M   'P 1'
#
loop_
_entity.id
_entity.type
_entity.pdbx_description
1 polymer ?
#
loop_
_entity_poly.entity_id
_entity_poly.type
_entity_poly.pdbx_seq_one_letter_code
_entity_poly.pdbx_strand_id
1 'polypeptide(L)'
;MEKILREIAYNMDFFNNSANYTVVINSTADSDYMPKFLNDELYENPPTENDKKYVGAIKCNEIDWQYYPALDQIEGYYEGEEAEKLRNELLEEIMKMKEEIPYCVDYYGEKRLEILRELERDNYWNKAGLYYELSQKDWENSLDYLIKAEQYYDMDKNGRDDLLFIYNELIYHYRLEGNGQKIIEYVHKIEDLYDPSTYEGQRVASLDIERFYLYAASVLAEVGEYGRALDYFNKYEKVLLEYGDELWGPMVLEKGTLLYINNYPKDKVIKYLQDQLVMMEQNDDYIDQNLVNQYIWAIKTIMRNK
;
A
#
# COMPACT_ATOMS: atom_id res chain seq x y z
N MET A 1 31.21 8.25 22.27
CA MET A 1 29.85 8.38 21.70
C MET A 1 29.79 9.36 20.52
N GLU A 2 30.42 10.55 20.58
CA GLU A 2 30.48 11.52 19.47
C GLU A 2 31.07 11.00 18.14
N LYS A 3 31.95 10.00 18.17
CA LYS A 3 32.63 9.49 16.98
C LYS A 3 31.74 8.59 16.10
N ILE A 4 30.85 7.80 16.73
CA ILE A 4 29.92 6.89 16.04
C ILE A 4 28.80 7.69 15.35
N LEU A 5 28.28 8.74 16.00
CA LEU A 5 27.30 9.65 15.39
C LEU A 5 27.87 10.44 14.21
N ARG A 6 29.17 10.79 14.24
CA ARG A 6 29.84 11.41 13.08
C ARG A 6 29.97 10.43 11.92
N GLU A 7 30.36 9.18 12.17
CA GLU A 7 30.51 8.16 11.11
C GLU A 7 29.16 7.73 10.50
N ILE A 8 28.08 7.66 11.29
CA ILE A 8 26.71 7.48 10.76
C ILE A 8 26.31 8.70 9.91
N ALA A 9 26.60 9.93 10.38
CA ALA A 9 26.31 11.17 9.66
C ALA A 9 27.10 11.36 8.35
N TYR A 10 28.15 10.58 8.09
CA TYR A 10 28.97 10.65 6.87
C TYR A 10 28.62 9.58 5.82
N ASN A 11 27.91 8.51 6.20
CA ASN A 11 27.71 7.35 5.32
C ASN A 11 26.31 7.21 4.71
N MET A 12 25.34 8.05 5.10
CA MET A 12 24.04 8.13 4.43
C MET A 12 23.92 9.49 3.75
N ASP A 13 23.90 9.50 2.43
CA ASP A 13 23.42 10.68 1.72
C ASP A 13 21.90 10.75 1.93
N PHE A 14 21.50 11.47 3.00
CA PHE A 14 20.13 11.54 3.50
C PHE A 14 19.12 11.80 2.38
N PHE A 15 19.48 12.67 1.42
CA PHE A 15 18.62 13.06 0.30
C PHE A 15 18.68 12.09 -0.89
N ASN A 16 19.68 11.22 -1.01
CA ASN A 16 19.77 10.22 -2.09
C ASN A 16 18.91 8.97 -1.83
N ASN A 17 18.42 8.75 -0.61
CA ASN A 17 17.52 7.64 -0.31
C ASN A 17 16.25 8.21 0.34
N SER A 18 15.15 8.15 -0.40
CA SER A 18 13.83 8.64 0.05
C SER A 18 13.40 8.03 1.38
N ALA A 19 13.72 6.74 1.63
CA ALA A 19 13.36 6.03 2.86
C ALA A 19 13.89 6.69 4.15
N ASN A 20 14.85 7.63 4.06
CA ASN A 20 15.34 8.39 5.21
C ASN A 20 14.41 9.52 5.65
N TYR A 21 13.51 9.97 4.78
CA TYR A 21 12.67 11.16 5.01
C TYR A 21 11.23 11.03 4.51
N THR A 22 10.89 9.99 3.76
CA THR A 22 9.52 9.74 3.31
C THR A 22 8.76 8.90 4.30
N VAL A 23 7.53 9.29 4.60
CA VAL A 23 6.57 8.45 5.30
C VAL A 23 6.00 7.46 4.28
N VAL A 24 6.13 6.16 4.58
CA VAL A 24 5.46 5.13 3.79
C VAL A 24 4.04 5.01 4.29
N ILE A 25 3.08 5.40 3.44
CA ILE A 25 1.66 5.18 3.71
C ILE A 25 1.17 4.14 2.72
N ASN A 26 0.58 3.08 3.25
CA ASN A 26 -0.10 2.11 2.41
C ASN A 26 -1.41 2.74 1.92
N SER A 27 -1.58 2.82 0.60
CA SER A 27 -2.82 3.19 -0.06
C SER A 27 -3.81 2.01 -0.08
N THR A 28 -4.01 1.35 1.06
CA THR A 28 -5.04 0.33 1.13
C THR A 28 -6.39 1.05 1.16
N ALA A 29 -7.31 0.56 0.34
CA ALA A 29 -8.75 0.68 0.59
C ALA A 29 -9.07 0.43 2.07
N ASP A 30 -10.27 0.81 2.53
CA ASP A 30 -10.77 0.37 3.85
C ASP A 30 -10.34 -1.07 4.10
N SER A 31 -9.72 -1.33 5.26
CA SER A 31 -9.05 -2.61 5.56
C SER A 31 -9.96 -3.81 5.42
N ASP A 32 -11.27 -3.61 5.29
CA ASP A 32 -12.23 -4.69 5.21
C ASP A 32 -12.60 -5.05 3.76
N TYR A 33 -12.09 -4.30 2.76
CA TYR A 33 -12.34 -4.58 1.35
C TYR A 33 -11.31 -5.55 0.77
N MET A 34 -11.78 -6.73 0.37
CA MET A 34 -11.02 -7.68 -0.45
C MET A 34 -11.53 -7.62 -1.88
N PRO A 35 -10.65 -7.52 -2.90
CA PRO A 35 -11.10 -7.46 -4.27
C PRO A 35 -11.71 -8.80 -4.71
N LYS A 36 -12.93 -8.75 -5.25
CA LYS A 36 -13.73 -9.95 -5.61
C LYS A 36 -13.85 -10.12 -7.12
N PHE A 37 -13.77 -9.02 -7.87
CA PHE A 37 -14.00 -8.97 -9.32
C PHE A 37 -15.36 -9.53 -9.72
N LEU A 38 -16.34 -9.42 -8.81
CA LEU A 38 -17.69 -9.95 -8.94
C LEU A 38 -18.64 -9.03 -8.18
N ASN A 39 -19.88 -8.93 -8.66
CA ASN A 39 -20.95 -8.32 -7.88
C ASN A 39 -21.43 -9.26 -6.76
N ASP A 40 -22.09 -8.69 -5.74
CA ASP A 40 -22.57 -9.44 -4.58
C ASP A 40 -23.56 -10.56 -4.93
N GLU A 41 -24.37 -10.38 -5.99
CA GLU A 41 -25.34 -11.41 -6.41
C GLU A 41 -24.62 -12.67 -6.90
N LEU A 42 -23.61 -12.53 -7.76
CA LEU A 42 -22.78 -13.62 -8.26
C LEU A 42 -21.91 -14.22 -7.17
N TYR A 43 -21.46 -13.40 -6.22
CA TYR A 43 -20.66 -13.84 -5.08
C TYR A 43 -21.46 -14.75 -4.13
N GLU A 44 -22.72 -14.39 -3.85
CA GLU A 44 -23.56 -15.19 -2.96
C GLU A 44 -24.24 -16.37 -3.65
N ASN A 45 -24.59 -16.22 -4.94
CA ASN A 45 -25.32 -17.25 -5.69
C ASN A 45 -24.65 -17.57 -7.03
N PRO A 46 -23.44 -18.19 -7.04
CA PRO A 46 -22.71 -18.52 -8.26
C PRO A 46 -23.51 -19.50 -9.16
N PRO A 47 -23.91 -19.11 -10.38
CA PRO A 47 -24.88 -19.87 -11.17
C PRO A 47 -24.28 -21.06 -11.92
N THR A 48 -23.00 -21.04 -12.29
CA THR A 48 -22.31 -22.13 -13.00
C THR A 48 -21.29 -22.86 -12.11
N GLU A 49 -20.86 -24.06 -12.52
CA GLU A 49 -19.79 -24.77 -11.79
C GLU A 49 -18.47 -24.00 -11.78
N ASN A 50 -18.15 -23.28 -12.86
CA ASN A 50 -16.94 -22.45 -12.89
C ASN A 50 -17.06 -21.23 -11.99
N ASP A 51 -18.25 -20.63 -11.86
CA ASP A 51 -18.51 -19.57 -10.88
C ASP A 51 -18.34 -20.09 -9.46
N LYS A 52 -18.85 -21.30 -9.15
CA LYS A 52 -18.72 -21.92 -7.82
C LYS A 52 -17.26 -22.19 -7.46
N LYS A 53 -16.46 -22.65 -8.43
CA LYS A 53 -15.02 -22.87 -8.25
C LYS A 53 -14.30 -21.56 -7.96
N TYR A 54 -14.57 -20.52 -8.74
CA TYR A 54 -13.96 -19.20 -8.55
C TYR A 54 -14.37 -18.61 -7.20
N VAL A 55 -15.68 -18.51 -6.92
CA VAL A 55 -16.21 -18.00 -5.64
C VAL A 55 -15.68 -18.81 -4.46
N GLY A 56 -15.61 -20.13 -4.58
CA GLY A 56 -15.02 -21.01 -3.58
C GLY A 56 -13.56 -20.63 -3.28
N ALA A 57 -12.75 -20.37 -4.30
CA ALA A 57 -11.37 -19.92 -4.14
C ALA A 57 -11.27 -18.53 -3.46
N ILE A 58 -12.15 -17.59 -3.81
CA ILE A 58 -12.22 -16.25 -3.20
C ILE A 58 -12.63 -16.33 -1.72
N LYS A 59 -13.74 -17.02 -1.41
CA LYS A 59 -14.23 -17.23 -0.03
C LYS A 59 -13.16 -17.89 0.85
N CYS A 60 -12.39 -18.83 0.27
CA CYS A 60 -11.26 -19.45 0.95
C CYS A 60 -10.16 -18.45 1.32
N ASN A 61 -9.87 -17.51 0.42
CA ASN A 61 -8.90 -16.44 0.62
C ASN A 61 -9.34 -15.47 1.70
N GLU A 62 -10.63 -15.11 1.73
CA GLU A 62 -11.18 -14.21 2.75
C GLU A 62 -10.94 -14.76 4.15
N ILE A 63 -11.17 -16.07 4.35
CA ILE A 63 -10.90 -16.71 5.63
C ILE A 63 -9.41 -16.63 5.97
N ASP A 64 -8.52 -16.97 5.04
CA ASP A 64 -7.08 -16.88 5.30
C ASP A 64 -6.67 -15.46 5.68
N TRP A 65 -7.19 -14.47 4.96
CA TRP A 65 -6.88 -13.07 5.16
C TRP A 65 -7.41 -12.54 6.50
N GLN A 66 -8.63 -12.91 6.88
CA GLN A 66 -9.27 -12.54 8.14
C GLN A 66 -8.50 -13.07 9.36
N TYR A 67 -7.96 -14.28 9.25
CA TYR A 67 -7.30 -14.96 10.38
C TYR A 67 -5.77 -14.84 10.38
N TYR A 68 -5.16 -14.36 9.29
CA TYR A 68 -3.73 -14.12 9.21
C TYR A 68 -3.19 -13.23 10.36
N PRO A 69 -3.82 -12.09 10.73
CA PRO A 69 -3.33 -11.27 11.83
C PRO A 69 -3.35 -12.00 13.18
N ALA A 70 -4.33 -12.87 13.42
CA ALA A 70 -4.43 -13.64 14.65
C ALA A 70 -3.32 -14.70 14.73
N LEU A 71 -2.98 -15.35 13.61
CA LEU A 71 -1.86 -16.29 13.54
C LEU A 71 -0.52 -15.58 13.77
N ASP A 72 -0.31 -14.43 13.14
CA ASP A 72 0.91 -13.62 13.32
C ASP A 72 1.07 -13.14 14.77
N GLN A 73 -0.03 -12.76 15.43
CA GLN A 73 -0.03 -12.42 16.85
C GLN A 73 0.34 -13.61 17.73
N ILE A 74 -0.17 -14.81 17.46
CA ILE A 74 0.19 -16.01 18.23
C ILE A 74 1.70 -16.26 18.15
N GLU A 75 2.28 -16.17 16.94
CA GLU A 75 3.72 -16.36 16.72
C GLU A 75 4.57 -15.23 17.30
N GLY A 76 4.03 -14.01 17.39
CA GLY A 76 4.71 -12.84 17.94
C GLY A 76 4.66 -12.71 19.48
N TYR A 77 3.64 -13.27 20.14
CA TYR A 77 3.41 -13.09 21.59
C TYR A 77 3.64 -14.35 22.44
N TYR A 78 3.60 -15.54 21.83
CA TYR A 78 3.75 -16.81 22.54
C TYR A 78 4.97 -17.58 22.00
N GLU A 79 5.60 -18.41 22.83
CA GLU A 79 6.72 -19.24 22.43
C GLU A 79 6.52 -20.71 22.87
N GLY A 80 7.14 -21.63 22.12
CA GLY A 80 7.16 -23.05 22.48
C GLY A 80 5.81 -23.75 22.34
N GLU A 81 5.55 -24.72 23.23
CA GLU A 81 4.36 -25.59 23.17
C GLU A 81 3.03 -24.82 23.27
N GLU A 82 3.00 -23.66 23.94
CA GLU A 82 1.79 -22.85 24.08
C GLU A 82 1.42 -22.17 22.75
N ALA A 83 2.40 -21.61 22.04
CA ALA A 83 2.20 -21.03 20.72
C ALA A 83 1.76 -22.09 19.71
N GLU A 84 2.41 -23.27 19.72
CA GLU A 84 2.06 -24.38 18.84
C GLU A 84 0.63 -24.87 19.09
N LYS A 85 0.22 -24.99 20.36
CA LYS A 85 -1.13 -25.38 20.73
C LYS A 85 -2.17 -24.37 20.23
N LEU A 86 -2.00 -23.08 20.55
CA LEU A 86 -2.94 -22.02 20.13
C LEU A 86 -3.03 -21.92 18.61
N ARG A 87 -1.89 -22.02 17.92
CA ARG A 87 -1.82 -22.04 16.47
C ARG A 87 -2.59 -23.23 15.90
N ASN A 88 -2.42 -24.43 16.45
CA ASN A 88 -3.12 -25.62 15.98
C ASN A 88 -4.63 -25.54 16.24
N GLU A 89 -5.06 -25.04 17.40
CA GLU A 89 -6.49 -24.81 17.70
C GLU A 89 -7.11 -23.82 16.71
N LEU A 90 -6.43 -22.72 16.39
CA LEU A 90 -6.90 -21.73 15.42
C LEU A 90 -6.92 -22.30 13.99
N LEU A 91 -5.91 -23.06 13.60
CA LEU A 91 -5.87 -23.73 12.29
C LEU A 91 -7.01 -24.75 12.15
N GLU A 92 -7.35 -25.49 13.20
CA GLU A 92 -8.51 -26.39 13.20
C GLU A 92 -9.83 -25.63 12.98
N GLU A 93 -10.00 -24.49 13.63
CA GLU A 93 -11.17 -23.62 13.42
C GLU A 93 -11.25 -23.12 11.98
N ILE A 94 -10.14 -22.59 11.45
CA ILE A 94 -10.01 -22.14 10.06
C ILE A 94 -10.38 -23.26 9.09
N MET A 95 -9.80 -24.45 9.28
CA MET A 95 -10.07 -25.59 8.41
C MET A 95 -11.54 -26.01 8.45
N LYS A 96 -12.18 -25.99 9.62
CA LYS A 96 -13.61 -26.30 9.74
C LYS A 96 -14.50 -25.31 8.99
N MET A 97 -14.19 -24.01 9.04
CA MET A 97 -14.93 -23.02 8.24
C MET A 97 -14.74 -23.24 6.74
N LYS A 98 -13.52 -23.61 6.33
CA LYS A 98 -13.19 -23.90 4.94
C LYS A 98 -13.89 -25.15 4.40
N GLU A 99 -14.12 -26.19 5.23
CA GLU A 99 -14.84 -27.40 4.84
C GLU A 99 -16.30 -27.13 4.39
N GLU A 100 -16.91 -26.06 4.90
CA GLU A 100 -18.29 -25.69 4.55
C GLU A 100 -18.38 -24.97 3.19
N ILE A 101 -17.25 -24.55 2.62
CA ILE A 101 -17.19 -23.80 1.36
C ILE A 101 -16.84 -24.75 0.21
N PRO A 102 -17.73 -24.91 -0.79
CA PRO A 102 -17.44 -25.71 -1.98
C PRO A 102 -16.18 -25.22 -2.68
N TYR A 103 -15.30 -26.14 -3.06
CA TYR A 103 -14.04 -25.86 -3.76
C TYR A 103 -13.02 -25.00 -2.98
N CYS A 104 -13.29 -24.66 -1.72
CA CYS A 104 -12.27 -24.15 -0.82
C CYS A 104 -11.35 -25.30 -0.40
N VAL A 105 -10.05 -25.04 -0.42
CA VAL A 105 -9.02 -26.05 -0.30
C VAL A 105 -7.93 -25.61 0.67
N ASP A 106 -7.09 -26.57 1.04
CA ASP A 106 -6.09 -26.52 2.11
C ASP A 106 -5.32 -25.20 2.26
N TYR A 107 -4.97 -24.91 3.51
CA TYR A 107 -4.25 -23.70 3.96
C TYR A 107 -3.01 -23.36 3.11
N TYR A 108 -2.37 -24.35 2.49
CA TYR A 108 -1.13 -24.17 1.71
C TYR A 108 -1.35 -23.75 0.25
N GLY A 109 -2.59 -23.71 -0.26
CA GLY A 109 -2.94 -23.06 -1.53
C GLY A 109 -2.62 -23.83 -2.82
N GLU A 110 -2.00 -25.01 -2.77
CA GLU A 110 -1.63 -25.79 -3.97
C GLU A 110 -2.86 -26.17 -4.81
N LYS A 111 -3.92 -26.66 -4.16
CA LYS A 111 -5.17 -27.01 -4.86
C LYS A 111 -5.91 -25.78 -5.39
N ARG A 112 -5.76 -24.62 -4.75
CA ARG A 112 -6.37 -23.37 -5.24
C ARG A 112 -5.72 -22.95 -6.56
N LEU A 113 -4.40 -23.01 -6.65
CA LEU A 113 -3.70 -22.75 -7.91
C LEU A 113 -4.12 -23.73 -9.01
N GLU A 114 -4.36 -25.01 -8.69
CA GLU A 114 -4.89 -25.99 -9.64
C GLU A 114 -6.29 -25.61 -10.14
N ILE A 115 -7.20 -25.21 -9.24
CA ILE A 115 -8.56 -24.75 -9.61
C ILE A 115 -8.48 -23.51 -10.50
N LEU A 116 -7.66 -22.51 -10.16
CA LEU A 116 -7.50 -21.30 -10.99
C LEU A 116 -6.95 -21.65 -12.38
N ARG A 117 -5.98 -22.56 -12.48
CA ARG A 117 -5.45 -23.05 -13.77
C ARG A 117 -6.46 -23.88 -14.56
N GLU A 118 -7.37 -24.58 -13.88
CA GLU A 118 -8.51 -25.22 -14.54
C GLU A 118 -9.46 -24.17 -15.14
N LEU A 119 -9.82 -23.13 -14.38
CA LEU A 119 -10.64 -22.02 -14.86
C LEU A 119 -10.00 -21.29 -16.04
N GLU A 120 -8.68 -21.12 -16.03
CA GLU A 120 -7.94 -20.52 -17.16
C GLU A 120 -8.06 -21.38 -18.42
N ARG A 121 -7.85 -22.70 -18.30
CA ARG A 121 -7.98 -23.66 -19.41
C ARG A 121 -9.39 -23.73 -19.97
N ASP A 122 -10.40 -23.61 -19.10
CA ASP A 122 -11.81 -23.60 -19.46
C ASP A 122 -12.27 -22.27 -20.06
N ASN A 123 -11.36 -21.28 -20.20
CA ASN A 123 -11.64 -19.94 -20.69
C ASN A 123 -12.78 -19.28 -19.88
N TYR A 124 -12.67 -19.33 -18.56
CA TYR A 124 -13.61 -18.71 -17.63
C TYR A 124 -13.86 -17.24 -17.99
N TRP A 125 -15.11 -16.81 -17.82
CA TRP A 125 -15.57 -15.53 -18.35
C TRP A 125 -14.97 -14.34 -17.60
N ASN A 126 -14.79 -14.46 -16.28
CA ASN A 126 -14.21 -13.40 -15.45
C ASN A 126 -12.68 -13.46 -15.47
N LYS A 127 -12.12 -13.03 -16.61
CA LYS A 127 -10.68 -13.09 -16.85
C LYS A 127 -9.88 -12.16 -15.95
N ALA A 128 -10.39 -10.96 -15.68
CA ALA A 128 -9.69 -9.98 -14.86
C ALA A 128 -9.45 -10.51 -13.44
N GLY A 129 -10.52 -10.96 -12.79
CA GLY A 129 -10.42 -11.56 -11.45
C GLY A 129 -9.58 -12.82 -11.43
N LEU A 130 -9.78 -13.73 -12.40
CA LEU A 130 -8.97 -14.94 -12.51
C LEU A 130 -7.46 -14.65 -12.60
N TYR A 131 -7.05 -13.70 -13.44
CA TYR A 131 -5.64 -13.37 -13.57
C TYR A 131 -5.08 -12.63 -12.36
N TYR A 132 -5.86 -11.77 -11.71
CA TYR A 132 -5.46 -11.19 -10.43
C TYR A 132 -5.22 -12.29 -9.39
N GLU A 133 -6.13 -13.24 -9.26
CA GLU A 133 -5.99 -14.37 -8.32
C GLU A 133 -4.78 -15.26 -8.63
N LEU A 134 -4.51 -15.52 -9.91
CA LEU A 134 -3.32 -16.25 -10.35
C LEU A 134 -2.04 -15.50 -9.99
N SER A 135 -2.01 -14.16 -10.10
CA SER A 135 -0.81 -13.38 -9.77
C SER A 135 -0.42 -13.50 -8.30
N GLN A 136 -1.41 -13.58 -7.42
CA GLN A 136 -1.21 -13.72 -5.97
C GLN A 136 -0.66 -15.09 -5.56
N LYS A 137 -0.72 -16.11 -6.44
CA LYS A 137 -0.33 -17.49 -6.12
C LYS A 137 0.82 -18.03 -6.97
N ASP A 138 1.05 -17.44 -8.14
CA ASP A 138 2.12 -17.81 -9.06
C ASP A 138 3.11 -16.65 -9.18
N TRP A 139 3.95 -16.49 -8.15
CA TRP A 139 4.87 -15.36 -8.01
C TRP A 139 5.82 -15.19 -9.20
N GLU A 140 6.28 -16.30 -9.79
CA GLU A 140 7.18 -16.29 -10.95
C GLU A 140 6.54 -15.61 -12.18
N ASN A 141 5.22 -15.71 -12.31
CA ASN A 141 4.45 -15.18 -13.44
C ASN A 141 3.53 -14.01 -13.02
N SER A 142 3.68 -13.50 -11.79
CA SER A 142 2.72 -12.56 -11.19
C SER A 142 2.53 -11.30 -12.04
N LEU A 143 3.62 -10.68 -12.48
CA LEU A 143 3.55 -9.45 -13.30
C LEU A 143 2.80 -9.68 -14.62
N ASP A 144 3.08 -10.79 -15.31
CA ASP A 144 2.40 -11.14 -16.57
C ASP A 144 0.89 -11.36 -16.34
N TYR A 145 0.53 -11.99 -15.23
CA TYR A 145 -0.88 -12.15 -14.85
C TYR A 145 -1.53 -10.82 -14.50
N LEU A 146 -0.89 -9.93 -13.74
CA LEU A 146 -1.43 -8.60 -13.44
C LEU A 146 -1.66 -7.76 -14.71
N ILE A 147 -0.73 -7.82 -15.67
CA ILE A 147 -0.89 -7.14 -16.97
C ILE A 147 -2.10 -7.72 -17.73
N LYS A 148 -2.28 -9.05 -17.72
CA LYS A 148 -3.49 -9.66 -18.31
C LYS A 148 -4.75 -9.25 -17.54
N ALA A 149 -4.70 -9.20 -16.21
CA ALA A 149 -5.83 -8.79 -15.37
C ALA A 149 -6.31 -7.39 -15.75
N GLU A 150 -5.38 -6.43 -15.86
CA GLU A 150 -5.65 -5.08 -16.35
C GLU A 150 -6.24 -5.10 -17.77
N GLN A 151 -5.64 -5.83 -18.71
CA GLN A 151 -6.10 -5.89 -20.10
C GLN A 151 -7.54 -6.39 -20.27
N TYR A 152 -7.97 -7.32 -19.41
CA TYR A 152 -9.33 -7.87 -19.42
C TYR A 152 -10.29 -7.13 -18.49
N TYR A 153 -9.82 -6.12 -17.77
CA TYR A 153 -10.62 -5.43 -16.78
C TYR A 153 -11.73 -4.59 -17.43
N ASP A 154 -12.95 -4.72 -16.91
CA ASP A 154 -14.13 -4.00 -17.34
C ASP A 154 -14.70 -3.20 -16.15
N MET A 155 -14.42 -1.90 -16.12
CA MET A 155 -14.78 -1.01 -15.01
C MET A 155 -16.29 -0.89 -14.83
N ASP A 156 -17.07 -1.00 -15.90
CA ASP A 156 -18.53 -0.93 -15.84
C ASP A 156 -19.13 -2.16 -15.13
N LYS A 157 -18.41 -3.29 -15.12
CA LYS A 157 -18.85 -4.54 -14.49
C LYS A 157 -18.30 -4.74 -13.09
N ASN A 158 -17.03 -4.39 -12.88
CA ASN A 158 -16.29 -4.72 -11.66
C ASN A 158 -16.07 -3.51 -10.75
N GLY A 159 -16.44 -2.30 -11.19
CA GLY A 159 -16.25 -1.08 -10.42
C GLY A 159 -14.80 -0.58 -10.44
N ARG A 160 -14.53 0.44 -9.62
CA ARG A 160 -13.22 1.10 -9.53
C ARG A 160 -12.32 0.49 -8.46
N ASP A 161 -12.90 -0.10 -7.41
CA ASP A 161 -12.17 -0.63 -6.26
C ASP A 161 -11.24 -1.78 -6.67
N ASP A 162 -11.77 -2.80 -7.34
CA ASP A 162 -11.00 -3.93 -7.84
C ASP A 162 -9.84 -3.50 -8.79
N LEU A 163 -10.03 -2.42 -9.57
CA LEU A 163 -8.99 -1.89 -10.46
C LEU A 163 -7.86 -1.20 -9.70
N LEU A 164 -8.18 -0.49 -8.61
CA LEU A 164 -7.19 0.11 -7.72
C LEU A 164 -6.24 -0.95 -7.17
N PHE A 165 -6.75 -2.14 -6.80
CA PHE A 165 -5.92 -3.25 -6.34
C PHE A 165 -4.97 -3.75 -7.44
N ILE A 166 -5.45 -3.91 -8.68
CA ILE A 166 -4.57 -4.27 -9.81
C ILE A 166 -3.45 -3.23 -9.97
N TYR A 167 -3.77 -1.93 -9.92
CA TYR A 167 -2.77 -0.87 -10.09
C TYR A 167 -1.74 -0.82 -8.95
N ASN A 168 -2.17 -1.01 -7.70
CA ASN A 168 -1.26 -1.06 -6.55
C ASN A 168 -0.27 -2.23 -6.66
N GLU A 169 -0.76 -3.41 -7.02
CA GLU A 169 0.09 -4.60 -7.24
C GLU A 169 1.07 -4.39 -8.40
N LEU A 170 0.63 -3.75 -9.50
CA LEU A 170 1.50 -3.39 -10.60
C LEU A 170 2.60 -2.40 -10.17
N ILE A 171 2.27 -1.36 -9.39
CA ILE A 171 3.27 -0.44 -8.83
C ILE A 171 4.28 -1.21 -7.97
N TYR A 172 3.82 -2.13 -7.12
CA TYR A 172 4.71 -2.94 -6.29
C TYR A 172 5.70 -3.75 -7.14
N HIS A 173 5.23 -4.45 -8.17
CA HIS A 173 6.10 -5.20 -9.07
C HIS A 173 7.07 -4.31 -9.85
N TYR A 174 6.61 -3.18 -10.40
CA TYR A 174 7.50 -2.25 -11.09
C TYR A 174 8.53 -1.59 -10.17
N ARG A 175 8.22 -1.44 -8.87
CA ARG A 175 9.19 -1.03 -7.85
C ARG A 175 10.30 -2.06 -7.70
N LEU A 176 9.97 -3.34 -7.64
CA LEU A 176 10.97 -4.42 -7.58
C LEU A 176 11.87 -4.47 -8.82
N GLU A 177 11.31 -4.13 -10.00
CA GLU A 177 12.08 -4.03 -11.25
C GLU A 177 12.87 -2.72 -11.41
N GLY A 178 12.66 -1.73 -10.54
CA GLY A 178 13.23 -0.38 -10.69
C GLY A 178 12.67 0.41 -11.87
N ASN A 179 11.46 0.07 -12.34
CA ASN A 179 10.82 0.68 -13.50
C ASN A 179 10.02 1.94 -13.11
N GLY A 180 10.75 3.03 -12.84
CA GLY A 180 10.17 4.32 -12.43
C GLY A 180 9.12 4.88 -13.40
N GLN A 181 9.32 4.69 -14.72
CA GLN A 181 8.38 5.19 -15.73
C GLN A 181 7.01 4.52 -15.64
N LYS A 182 6.97 3.22 -15.36
CA LYS A 182 5.72 2.49 -15.16
C LYS A 182 5.05 2.87 -13.84
N ILE A 183 5.82 3.03 -12.77
CA ILE A 183 5.29 3.51 -11.48
C ILE A 183 4.57 4.84 -11.66
N ILE A 184 5.20 5.79 -12.35
CA ILE A 184 4.60 7.09 -12.68
C ILE A 184 3.30 6.93 -13.49
N GLU A 185 3.28 6.05 -14.49
CA GLU A 185 2.10 5.77 -15.30
C GLU A 185 0.94 5.28 -14.43
N TYR A 186 1.19 4.33 -13.53
CA TYR A 186 0.13 3.77 -12.68
C TYR A 186 -0.33 4.72 -11.59
N VAL A 187 0.54 5.58 -11.05
CA VAL A 187 0.09 6.66 -10.13
C VAL A 187 -0.95 7.56 -10.82
N HIS A 188 -0.72 7.94 -12.08
CA HIS A 188 -1.71 8.73 -12.84
C HIS A 188 -2.99 7.93 -13.13
N LYS A 189 -2.87 6.65 -13.49
CA LYS A 189 -4.05 5.78 -13.68
C LYS A 189 -4.90 5.66 -12.41
N ILE A 190 -4.27 5.61 -11.23
CA ILE A 190 -4.99 5.63 -9.95
C ILE A 190 -5.67 6.98 -9.73
N GLU A 191 -4.97 8.10 -9.98
CA GLU A 191 -5.58 9.43 -9.88
C GLU A 191 -6.82 9.56 -10.79
N ASP A 192 -6.77 8.99 -12.00
CA ASP A 192 -7.90 8.98 -12.96
C ASP A 192 -9.09 8.12 -12.50
N LEU A 193 -8.93 7.23 -11.50
CA LEU A 193 -10.05 6.54 -10.86
C LEU A 193 -10.86 7.45 -9.93
N TYR A 194 -10.32 8.63 -9.60
CA TYR A 194 -10.99 9.58 -8.73
C TYR A 194 -12.24 10.16 -9.39
N ASP A 195 -13.36 10.10 -8.66
CA ASP A 195 -14.61 10.72 -9.08
C ASP A 195 -15.21 11.55 -7.94
N PRO A 196 -15.06 12.88 -7.97
CA PRO A 196 -15.57 13.74 -6.91
C PRO A 196 -17.11 13.79 -6.86
N SER A 197 -17.82 13.20 -7.82
CA SER A 197 -19.28 13.19 -7.89
C SER A 197 -19.92 11.97 -7.21
N THR A 198 -19.15 10.95 -6.88
CA THR A 198 -19.63 9.75 -6.20
C THR A 198 -19.39 9.85 -4.70
N TYR A 199 -20.50 9.98 -3.94
CA TYR A 199 -20.58 9.98 -2.47
C TYR A 199 -20.09 11.24 -1.72
N GLU A 200 -20.60 11.43 -0.50
CA GLU A 200 -20.36 12.57 0.41
C GLU A 200 -18.92 12.65 0.95
N GLY A 201 -17.92 12.67 0.07
CA GLY A 201 -16.53 12.67 0.46
C GLY A 201 -15.65 12.25 -0.71
N GLN A 202 -14.62 13.03 -0.95
CA GLN A 202 -13.65 12.89 -2.02
C GLN A 202 -12.94 11.52 -1.93
N ARG A 203 -13.41 10.49 -2.65
CA ARG A 203 -12.76 9.17 -2.70
C ARG A 203 -12.29 8.75 -4.10
N VAL A 204 -11.13 8.10 -4.15
CA VAL A 204 -10.63 7.29 -5.27
C VAL A 204 -11.09 5.86 -5.03
N ALA A 205 -12.24 5.47 -5.57
CA ALA A 205 -12.82 4.18 -5.22
C ALA A 205 -13.14 4.12 -3.70
N SER A 206 -12.69 3.13 -2.93
CA SER A 206 -12.85 3.02 -1.47
C SER A 206 -11.74 3.72 -0.67
N LEU A 207 -10.82 4.41 -1.35
CA LEU A 207 -9.71 5.16 -0.75
C LEU A 207 -10.04 6.65 -0.64
N ASP A 208 -9.82 7.26 0.52
CA ASP A 208 -9.94 8.71 0.66
C ASP A 208 -8.83 9.43 -0.16
N ILE A 209 -9.19 10.46 -0.93
CA ILE A 209 -8.27 11.14 -1.87
C ILE A 209 -7.03 11.70 -1.16
N GLU A 210 -7.17 12.09 0.10
CA GLU A 210 -6.08 12.59 0.94
C GLU A 210 -5.00 11.52 1.13
N ARG A 211 -5.41 10.27 1.39
CA ARG A 211 -4.49 9.13 1.56
C ARG A 211 -3.80 8.81 0.24
N PHE A 212 -4.53 8.91 -0.87
CA PHE A 212 -3.94 8.75 -2.20
C PHE A 212 -2.84 9.78 -2.47
N TYR A 213 -3.08 11.06 -2.21
CA TYR A 213 -2.09 12.11 -2.47
C TYR A 213 -0.79 11.88 -1.71
N LEU A 214 -0.85 11.47 -0.45
CA LEU A 214 0.34 11.19 0.33
C LEU A 214 1.05 9.90 -0.13
N TYR A 215 0.29 8.86 -0.48
CA TYR A 215 0.84 7.66 -1.13
C TYR A 215 1.57 7.99 -2.45
N ALA A 216 0.93 8.75 -3.33
CA ALA A 216 1.48 9.16 -4.61
C ALA A 216 2.77 9.98 -4.41
N ALA A 217 2.80 10.90 -3.44
CA ALA A 217 3.99 11.66 -3.10
C ALA A 217 5.15 10.75 -2.70
N SER A 218 4.89 9.80 -1.80
CA SER A 218 5.88 8.83 -1.30
C SER A 218 6.45 7.97 -2.45
N VAL A 219 5.57 7.35 -3.25
CA VAL A 219 5.93 6.51 -4.40
C VAL A 219 6.73 7.28 -5.46
N LEU A 220 6.35 8.53 -5.74
CA LEU A 220 7.05 9.36 -6.72
C LEU A 220 8.43 9.80 -6.20
N ALA A 221 8.57 10.08 -4.91
CA ALA A 221 9.85 10.41 -4.30
C ALA A 221 10.84 9.23 -4.36
N GLU A 222 10.37 8.00 -4.18
CA GLU A 222 11.21 6.78 -4.31
C GLU A 222 11.81 6.60 -5.70
N VAL A 223 11.11 7.02 -6.75
CA VAL A 223 11.59 6.94 -8.13
C VAL A 223 12.29 8.21 -8.61
N GLY A 224 12.55 9.17 -7.70
CA GLY A 224 13.27 10.40 -7.99
C GLY A 224 12.44 11.52 -8.64
N GLU A 225 11.11 11.37 -8.73
CA GLU A 225 10.19 12.37 -9.28
C GLU A 225 9.81 13.43 -8.24
N TYR A 226 10.82 14.06 -7.62
CA TYR A 226 10.64 14.92 -6.46
C TYR A 226 9.74 16.13 -6.70
N GLY A 227 9.70 16.68 -7.92
CA GLY A 227 8.80 17.78 -8.27
C GLY A 227 7.34 17.35 -8.23
N ARG A 228 7.03 16.20 -8.83
CA ARG A 228 5.67 15.64 -8.81
C ARG A 228 5.28 15.19 -7.41
N ALA A 229 6.22 14.60 -6.67
CA ALA A 229 6.01 14.25 -5.27
C ALA A 229 5.59 15.48 -4.45
N LEU A 230 6.29 16.61 -4.61
CA LEU A 230 5.95 17.87 -3.96
C LEU A 230 4.57 18.39 -4.39
N ASP A 231 4.20 18.27 -5.67
CA ASP A 231 2.87 18.68 -6.16
C ASP A 231 1.76 17.88 -5.47
N TYR A 232 1.89 16.55 -5.39
CA TYR A 232 0.94 15.69 -4.67
C TYR A 232 0.91 15.98 -3.17
N PHE A 233 2.06 16.23 -2.56
CA PHE A 233 2.14 16.64 -1.16
C PHE A 233 1.38 17.95 -0.89
N ASN A 234 1.49 18.92 -1.79
CA ASN A 234 0.75 20.18 -1.70
C ASN A 234 -0.76 19.98 -1.89
N LYS A 235 -1.19 19.02 -2.73
CA LYS A 235 -2.61 18.63 -2.83
C LYS A 235 -3.11 18.06 -1.50
N TYR A 236 -2.34 17.18 -0.86
CA TYR A 236 -2.65 16.62 0.45
C TYR A 236 -2.78 17.70 1.54
N GLU A 237 -1.77 18.58 1.66
CA GLU A 237 -1.80 19.67 2.66
C GLU A 237 -3.01 20.59 2.46
N LYS A 238 -3.40 20.87 1.21
CA LYS A 238 -4.59 21.65 0.94
C LYS A 238 -5.86 20.99 1.49
N VAL A 239 -5.99 19.66 1.34
CA VAL A 239 -7.13 18.91 1.87
C VAL A 239 -7.16 18.96 3.40
N LEU A 240 -6.02 18.75 4.07
CA LEU A 240 -5.93 18.88 5.54
C LEU A 240 -6.40 20.25 6.03
N LEU A 241 -5.93 21.33 5.38
CA LEU A 241 -6.32 22.68 5.74
C LEU A 241 -7.83 22.94 5.57
N GLU A 242 -8.48 22.30 4.59
CA GLU A 242 -9.93 22.38 4.41
C GLU A 242 -10.70 21.73 5.58
N TYR A 243 -10.11 20.73 6.23
CA TYR A 243 -10.63 20.10 7.46
C TYR A 243 -10.20 20.80 8.76
N GLY A 244 -9.35 21.81 8.68
CA GLY A 244 -8.79 22.51 9.84
C GLY A 244 -7.65 21.75 10.53
N ASP A 245 -7.09 20.74 9.85
CA ASP A 245 -5.95 19.96 10.29
C ASP A 245 -4.63 20.54 9.77
N GLU A 246 -3.53 20.15 10.40
CA GLU A 246 -2.17 20.55 10.05
C GLU A 246 -1.28 19.32 9.81
N LEU A 247 -0.20 19.49 9.05
CA LEU A 247 0.77 18.42 8.83
C LEU A 247 1.45 18.02 10.15
N TRP A 248 1.53 16.72 10.40
CA TRP A 248 2.26 16.17 11.54
C TRP A 248 3.76 16.00 11.24
N GLY A 249 4.59 15.95 12.30
CA GLY A 249 6.05 16.03 12.26
C GLY A 249 6.77 15.28 11.13
N PRO A 250 6.54 13.97 10.91
CA PRO A 250 7.17 13.24 9.80
C PRO A 250 6.85 13.83 8.41
N MET A 251 5.61 14.24 8.20
CA MET A 251 5.13 14.80 6.93
C MET A 251 5.77 16.17 6.64
N VAL A 252 5.98 16.97 7.68
CA VAL A 252 6.68 18.25 7.58
C VAL A 252 8.16 18.06 7.18
N LEU A 253 8.84 17.05 7.73
CA LEU A 253 10.22 16.73 7.35
C LEU A 253 10.32 16.33 5.88
N GLU A 254 9.40 15.48 5.43
CA GLU A 254 9.29 15.05 4.04
C GLU A 254 9.08 16.26 3.13
N LYS A 255 8.11 17.12 3.44
CA LYS A 255 7.85 18.34 2.66
C LYS A 255 9.05 19.27 2.63
N GLY A 256 9.70 19.53 3.76
CA GLY A 256 10.89 20.37 3.82
C GLY A 256 12.05 19.81 2.98
N THR A 257 12.19 18.49 2.98
CA THR A 257 13.14 17.78 2.13
C THR A 257 12.82 17.93 0.64
N LEU A 258 11.56 17.69 0.25
CA LEU A 258 11.10 17.88 -1.13
C LEU A 258 11.28 19.33 -1.60
N LEU A 259 10.99 20.32 -0.75
CA LEU A 259 11.24 21.73 -1.06
C LEU A 259 12.74 21.98 -1.34
N TYR A 260 13.63 21.44 -0.52
CA TYR A 260 15.07 21.59 -0.73
C TYR A 260 15.53 20.96 -2.06
N ILE A 261 15.13 19.72 -2.33
CA ILE A 261 15.52 19.00 -3.55
C ILE A 261 14.98 19.71 -4.81
N ASN A 262 13.79 20.32 -4.70
CA ASN A 262 13.20 21.15 -5.75
C ASN A 262 13.76 22.58 -5.83
N ASN A 263 14.92 22.84 -5.25
CA ASN A 263 15.65 24.12 -5.33
C ASN A 263 14.89 25.34 -4.76
N TYR A 264 14.03 25.14 -3.76
CA TYR A 264 13.46 26.29 -3.04
C TYR A 264 14.56 27.06 -2.28
N PRO A 265 14.37 28.37 -2.00
CA PRO A 265 15.35 29.16 -1.28
C PRO A 265 15.76 28.51 0.06
N LYS A 266 17.05 28.20 0.21
CA LYS A 266 17.58 27.40 1.33
C LYS A 266 17.27 27.99 2.70
N ASP A 267 17.37 29.31 2.82
CA ASP A 267 17.03 30.05 4.04
C ASP A 267 15.58 29.84 4.47
N LYS A 268 14.66 29.80 3.49
CA LYS A 268 13.24 29.51 3.74
C LYS A 268 13.01 28.06 4.14
N VAL A 269 13.69 27.11 3.48
CA VAL A 269 13.55 25.69 3.81
C VAL A 269 14.12 25.37 5.19
N ILE A 270 15.31 25.91 5.52
CA ILE A 270 15.90 25.79 6.85
C ILE A 270 14.97 26.38 7.91
N LYS A 271 14.44 27.59 7.67
CA LYS A 271 13.51 28.22 8.61
C LYS A 271 12.25 27.37 8.81
N TYR A 272 11.68 26.85 7.73
CA TYR A 272 10.51 25.97 7.78
C TYR A 272 10.76 24.73 8.65
N LEU A 273 11.88 24.02 8.43
CA LEU A 273 12.25 22.84 9.22
C LEU A 273 12.57 23.19 10.70
N GLN A 274 13.20 24.35 10.95
CA GLN A 274 13.52 24.80 12.31
C GLN A 274 12.29 25.17 13.12
N ASP A 275 11.37 25.94 12.54
CA ASP A 275 10.15 26.37 13.22
C ASP A 275 9.32 25.13 13.66
N GLN A 276 9.35 24.06 12.86
CA GLN A 276 8.62 22.82 13.10
C GLN A 276 9.29 21.91 14.12
N LEU A 277 10.62 21.79 14.09
CA LEU A 277 11.38 21.12 15.13
C LEU A 277 11.12 21.73 16.52
N VAL A 278 11.07 23.07 16.59
CA VAL A 278 10.75 23.79 17.84
C VAL A 278 9.33 23.48 18.33
N MET A 279 8.36 23.41 17.43
CA MET A 279 6.97 23.08 17.79
C MET A 279 6.85 21.65 18.34
N MET A 280 7.49 20.66 17.71
CA MET A 280 7.50 19.28 18.18
C MET A 280 8.14 19.15 19.58
N GLU A 281 9.24 19.84 19.84
CA GLU A 281 9.91 19.83 21.16
C GLU A 281 9.07 20.50 22.27
N GLN A 282 8.07 21.33 21.92
CA GLN A 282 7.26 22.09 22.87
C GLN A 282 5.87 21.51 23.14
N ASN A 283 5.29 20.80 22.17
CA ASN A 283 3.87 20.41 22.20
C ASN A 283 3.63 18.90 22.45
N ASP A 284 4.64 18.05 22.32
CA ASP A 284 4.47 16.60 22.45
C ASP A 284 4.79 16.09 23.87
N ASP A 285 3.84 15.36 24.46
CA ASP A 285 4.04 14.59 25.71
C ASP A 285 5.09 13.47 25.54
N TYR A 286 5.42 13.12 24.28
CA TYR A 286 6.43 12.14 23.90
C TYR A 286 7.26 12.64 22.71
N ILE A 287 8.56 12.86 22.92
CA ILE A 287 9.47 13.30 21.86
C ILE A 287 10.05 12.07 21.14
N ASP A 288 9.72 11.91 19.86
CA ASP A 288 10.41 10.93 19.00
C ASP A 288 11.83 11.43 18.67
N GLN A 289 12.79 10.91 19.43
CA GLN A 289 14.20 11.28 19.30
C GLN A 289 14.80 10.89 17.93
N ASN A 290 14.26 9.85 17.27
CA ASN A 290 14.72 9.47 15.93
C ASN A 290 14.32 10.53 14.91
N LEU A 291 13.06 10.95 14.95
CA LEU A 291 12.56 12.02 14.08
C LEU A 291 13.30 13.34 14.31
N VAL A 292 13.52 13.74 15.57
CA VAL A 292 14.35 14.91 15.91
C VAL A 292 15.75 14.82 15.29
N ASN A 293 16.39 13.65 15.35
CA ASN A 293 17.70 13.45 14.74
C ASN A 293 17.66 13.60 13.21
N GLN A 294 16.60 13.12 12.56
CA GLN A 294 16.41 13.29 11.11
C GLN A 294 16.24 14.77 10.73
N TYR A 295 15.45 15.55 11.49
CA TYR A 295 15.34 17.01 11.30
C TYR A 295 16.68 17.72 11.43
N ILE A 296 17.41 17.46 12.51
CA ILE A 296 18.73 18.05 12.74
C ILE A 296 19.70 17.69 11.60
N TRP A 297 19.63 16.45 11.11
CA TRP A 297 20.44 16.02 9.98
C TRP A 297 20.06 16.79 8.72
N ALA A 298 18.79 16.78 8.31
CA ALA A 298 18.30 17.48 7.13
C ALA A 298 18.75 18.96 7.13
N ILE A 299 18.51 19.68 8.23
CA ILE A 299 18.92 21.09 8.39
C ILE A 299 20.44 21.25 8.20
N LYS A 300 21.26 20.43 8.89
CA LYS A 300 22.72 20.51 8.79
C LYS A 300 23.22 20.21 7.37
N THR A 301 22.60 19.26 6.67
CA THR A 301 22.98 18.92 5.29
C THR A 301 22.67 20.10 4.35
N ILE A 302 21.47 20.67 4.45
CA ILE A 302 21.05 21.84 3.65
C ILE A 302 22.00 23.03 3.87
N MET A 303 22.37 23.30 5.13
CA MET A 303 23.30 24.39 5.49
C MET A 303 24.71 24.21 4.93
N ARG A 304 25.19 22.96 4.78
CA ARG A 304 26.55 22.64 4.33
C ARG A 304 26.69 22.69 2.82
N ASN A 305 25.63 22.31 2.10
CA ASN A 305 25.63 22.27 0.65
C ASN A 305 25.49 23.70 0.10
N LYS A 306 26.44 24.13 -0.74
CA LYS A 306 26.50 25.48 -1.33
C LYS A 306 25.41 25.76 -2.33
#